data_AF-A0AA38LNU6-F1
#
_entry.id   AF-A0AA38LNU6-F1
#
_cell.length_a   1.000
_cell.length_b   1.000
_cell.length_c   1.000
_cell.angle_alpha   90.00
_cell.angle_beta   90.00
_cell.angle_gamma   90.00
#
_symmetry.space_group_name_H-M   'P 1'
#
loop_
_entity.id
_entity.type
_entity.pdbx_description
1 polymer ?
#
loop_
_entity_poly.entity_id
_entity_poly.type
_entity_poly.pdbx_seq_one_letter_code
_entity_poly.pdbx_strand_id
1 'polypeptide(L)' 'LKMSDDESIVTYFLRVDKVVNTMKGLGEDVKEEVVVQKILRSLTPKFDSKVSTIEEAKDLTLLKMDELHGTLNCL' A
#
# COMPACT_ATOMS: atom_id res chain seq x y z
N LEU A 1 8.71 -1.32 6.18
CA LEU A 1 7.74 -0.40 6.83
C LEU A 1 6.55 -1.25 7.26
N LYS A 2 5.99 -1.01 8.45
CA LYS A 2 4.74 -1.63 8.92
C LYS A 2 3.83 -0.52 9.43
N MET A 3 2.52 -0.70 9.26
CA MET A 3 1.52 0.21 9.79
C MET A 3 1.38 0.01 11.30
N SER A 4 1.24 1.11 12.04
CA SER A 4 0.95 1.05 13.48
C SER A 4 -0.57 0.95 13.72
N ASP A 5 -0.97 0.35 14.85
CA ASP A 5 -2.39 0.15 15.19
C ASP A 5 -3.17 1.46 15.41
N ASP A 6 -2.48 2.52 15.79
CA ASP A 6 -2.98 3.88 16.06
C ASP A 6 -2.83 4.85 14.88
N GLU A 7 -2.19 4.41 13.80
CA GLU A 7 -1.93 5.23 12.63
C GLU A 7 -3.11 5.21 11.64
N SER A 8 -3.42 6.36 11.03
CA SER A 8 -4.42 6.41 9.96
C SER A 8 -3.85 5.84 8.65
N ILE A 9 -4.72 5.29 7.79
CA ILE A 9 -4.28 4.76 6.50
C ILE A 9 -3.62 5.86 5.64
N VAL A 10 -4.12 7.10 5.69
CA VAL A 10 -3.55 8.24 4.97
C VAL A 10 -2.14 8.54 5.46
N THR A 11 -1.93 8.60 6.78
CA THR A 11 -0.60 8.81 7.38
C THR A 11 0.37 7.70 6.97
N TYR A 12 -0.11 6.45 6.93
CA TYR A 12 0.68 5.31 6.51
C TYR A 12 1.14 5.43 5.05
N PHE A 13 0.23 5.76 4.14
CA PHE A 13 0.54 5.98 2.71
C PHE A 13 1.56 7.09 2.51
N LEU A 14 1.43 8.22 3.21
CA LEU A 14 2.40 9.31 3.15
C LEU A 14 3.83 8.87 3.55
N ARG A 15 3.96 7.96 4.52
CA ARG A 15 5.26 7.39 4.89
C ARG A 15 5.80 6.46 3.82
N VAL A 16 4.94 5.64 3.21
CA VAL A 16 5.33 4.77 2.09
C VAL A 16 5.83 5.63 0.92
N ASP A 17 5.09 6.66 0.54
CA ASP A 17 5.47 7.57 -0.54
C ASP A 17 6.79 8.26 -0.27
N LYS A 18 7.03 8.71 0.97
CA LYS A 18 8.33 9.29 1.36
C LYS A 18 9.47 8.29 1.14
N VAL A 19 9.29 7.02 1.50
CA VAL A 19 10.31 5.98 1.30
C VAL A 19 10.52 5.70 -0.18
N VAL A 20 9.44 5.49 -0.95
CA VAL A 20 9.49 5.23 -2.39
C VAL A 20 10.15 6.39 -3.14
N ASN A 21 9.79 7.63 -2.81
CA ASN A 21 10.38 8.82 -3.42
C ASN A 21 11.87 8.95 -3.06
N THR A 22 12.26 8.60 -1.83
CA THR A 22 13.68 8.57 -1.44
C THR A 22 14.45 7.54 -2.27
N MET A 23 13.93 6.31 -2.41
CA MET A 23 14.55 5.25 -3.21
C MET A 23 14.68 5.65 -4.69
N LYS A 24 13.61 6.20 -5.28
CA LYS A 24 13.63 6.73 -6.65
C LYS A 24 14.66 7.85 -6.81
N GLY A 25 14.77 8.75 -5.81
CA GLY A 25 15.79 9.81 -5.78
C GLY A 25 17.23 9.29 -5.71
N LEU A 26 17.44 8.07 -5.20
CA LEU A 26 18.72 7.38 -5.21
C LEU A 26 18.99 6.58 -6.51
N GLY A 27 18.08 6.65 -7.48
CA GLY A 27 18.19 5.95 -8.76
C GLY A 27 17.66 4.51 -8.75
N GLU A 28 16.95 4.10 -7.70
CA GLU A 28 16.32 2.79 -7.66
C GLU A 28 15.05 2.76 -8.54
N ASP A 29 14.93 1.71 -9.35
CA ASP A 29 13.70 1.42 -10.09
C ASP A 29 12.69 0.71 -9.17
N VAL A 30 11.88 1.51 -8.49
CA VAL A 30 10.83 1.01 -7.60
C VAL A 30 9.54 0.80 -8.38
N LYS A 31 9.28 -0.46 -8.73
CA LYS A 31 8.05 -0.88 -9.40
C LYS A 31 6.83 -0.73 -8.50
N GLU A 32 5.74 -0.22 -9.07
CA GLU A 32 4.48 0.01 -8.36
C GLU A 32 3.88 -1.29 -7.80
N GLU A 33 3.91 -2.38 -8.57
CA GLU A 33 3.46 -3.71 -8.14
C GLU A 33 4.11 -4.18 -6.82
N VAL A 34 5.41 -3.86 -6.65
CA VAL A 34 6.18 -4.23 -5.46
C VAL A 34 5.74 -3.40 -4.26
N VAL A 35 5.44 -2.12 -4.48
CA VAL A 35 4.95 -1.22 -3.43
C VAL A 35 3.57 -1.65 -2.96
N VAL A 36 2.65 -1.92 -3.88
CA VAL A 36 1.28 -2.38 -3.59
C VAL A 36 1.29 -3.66 -2.75
N GLN A 37 2.05 -4.68 -3.18
CA GLN A 37 2.17 -5.93 -2.42
C GLN A 37 2.80 -5.71 -1.04
N LYS A 38 3.80 -4.83 -0.93
CA LYS A 38 4.41 -4.50 0.36
C LYS A 38 3.41 -3.79 1.28
N ILE A 39 2.59 -2.88 0.76
CA ILE A 39 1.54 -2.20 1.53
C ILE A 39 0.59 -3.26 2.10
N LEU A 40 -0.04 -4.08 1.25
CA LEU A 40 -1.02 -5.08 1.68
C LEU A 40 -0.49 -6.00 2.80
N ARG A 41 0.76 -6.47 2.68
CA ARG A 41 1.42 -7.32 3.69
C ARG A 41 1.83 -6.62 4.99
N SER A 42 1.77 -5.30 5.01
CA SER A 42 2.29 -4.46 6.09
C SER A 42 1.19 -3.74 6.88
N LEU A 43 -0.06 -3.84 6.41
CA LEU A 43 -1.23 -3.32 7.09
C LEU A 43 -1.48 -4.10 8.39
N THR A 44 -2.16 -3.47 9.33
CA THR A 44 -2.60 -4.12 10.56
C THR A 44 -3.74 -5.11 10.28
N PRO A 45 -3.96 -6.12 11.15
CA PRO A 45 -5.03 -7.11 10.98
C PRO A 45 -6.45 -6.54 10.82
N LYS A 46 -6.67 -5.29 11.26
CA LYS A 46 -7.92 -4.54 11.04
C LYS A 46 -8.33 -4.44 9.57
N PHE A 47 -7.37 -4.57 8.64
CA PHE A 47 -7.60 -4.52 7.20
C PHE A 47 -7.65 -5.90 6.53
N ASP A 48 -7.45 -7.01 7.26
CA ASP A 48 -7.33 -8.36 6.66
C ASP A 48 -8.53 -8.71 5.77
N SER A 49 -9.75 -8.37 6.22
CA SER A 49 -10.96 -8.58 5.41
C SER A 49 -10.93 -7.82 4.08
N LYS A 50 -10.45 -6.57 4.09
CA LYS A 50 -10.33 -5.75 2.87
C LYS A 50 -9.20 -6.26 1.98
N VAL A 51 -8.08 -6.66 2.57
CA VAL A 51 -6.94 -7.24 1.84
C VAL A 51 -7.40 -8.50 1.09
N SER A 52 -8.09 -9.42 1.75
CA SER A 52 -8.63 -10.64 1.11
C SER A 52 -9.53 -10.28 -0.08
N THR A 53 -10.45 -9.33 0.10
CA THR A 53 -11.34 -8.89 -1.00
C THR A 53 -10.56 -8.30 -2.18
N ILE A 54 -9.50 -7.52 -1.93
CA ILE A 54 -8.66 -6.96 -2.99
C ILE A 54 -7.91 -8.08 -3.73
N GLU A 55 -7.32 -9.02 -2.99
CA GLU A 55 -6.56 -10.14 -3.55
C GLU A 55 -7.44 -11.11 -4.36
N GLU A 56 -8.69 -11.28 -3.96
CA GLU A 56 -9.67 -12.11 -4.69
C GLU A 56 -10.24 -11.39 -5.92
N ALA A 57 -10.46 -10.07 -5.85
CA ALA A 57 -11.15 -9.32 -6.90
C ALA A 57 -10.22 -8.73 -7.96
N LYS A 58 -8.94 -8.51 -7.66
CA LYS A 58 -8.02 -7.72 -8.50
C LYS A 58 -6.68 -8.40 -8.69
N ASP A 59 -6.10 -8.20 -9.87
CA ASP A 59 -4.70 -8.56 -10.13
C ASP A 59 -3.77 -7.49 -9.52
N LEU A 60 -3.01 -7.88 -8.49
CA LEU A 60 -2.08 -6.99 -7.78
C LEU A 60 -0.93 -6.46 -8.65
N THR A 61 -0.63 -7.11 -9.78
CA THR A 61 0.40 -6.63 -10.73
C THR A 61 -0.08 -5.45 -11.57
N LEU A 62 -1.39 -5.32 -11.73
CA LEU A 62 -2.05 -4.26 -12.50
C LEU A 62 -2.67 -3.18 -11.61
N LEU A 63 -2.78 -3.45 -10.32
CA LEU A 63 -3.38 -2.54 -9.35
C LEU A 63 -2.49 -1.31 -9.14
N LYS A 64 -3.07 -0.12 -9.33
CA LYS A 64 -2.37 1.16 -9.13
C LYS A 64 -2.46 1.63 -7.68
N MET A 65 -1.48 2.43 -7.27
CA MET A 65 -1.44 3.02 -5.92
C MET A 65 -2.66 3.89 -5.61
N ASP A 66 -3.11 4.71 -6.56
CA ASP A 66 -4.29 5.57 -6.37
C ASP A 66 -5.56 4.76 -6.12
N GLU A 67 -5.70 3.64 -6.83
CA GLU A 67 -6.86 2.74 -6.71
C GLU A 67 -6.81 1.97 -5.39
N LEU A 68 -5.62 1.51 -4.98
CA LEU A 68 -5.41 0.88 -3.68
C LEU A 68 -5.76 1.86 -2.55
N HIS A 69 -5.28 3.11 -2.63
CA HIS A 69 -5.58 4.15 -1.65
C HIS A 69 -7.08 4.43 -1.55
N GLY A 70 -7.76 4.56 -2.69
CA GLY A 70 -9.22 4.70 -2.74
C GLY A 70 -9.95 3.52 -2.10
N THR A 71 -9.53 2.30 -2.38
CA THR A 71 -10.18 1.08 -1.84
C THR A 71 -10.00 0.96 -0.33
N LEU A 72 -8.81 1.28 0.20
CA LEU A 72 -8.54 1.18 1.64
C LEU A 72 -9.16 2.32 2.45
N ASN A 73 -9.31 3.51 1.85
CA ASN A 73 -9.86 4.70 2.51
C ASN A 73 -11.39 4.83 2.39
N CYS A 74 -12.02 4.30 1.33
CA CYS A 74 -13.44 4.52 1.03
C CYS A 74 -14.39 3.42 1.56
N LEU A 75 -13.87 2.30 2.10
CA LEU A 75 -14.67 1.24 2.71
C LEU A 75 -14.67 1.31 4.24
#